data_AF-A0A0E3WUX9-F1
#
_entry.id   AF-A0A0E3WUX9-F1
#
_cell.length_a   1.000
_cell.length_b   1.000
_cell.length_c   1.000
_cell.angle_alpha   90.00
_cell.angle_beta   90.00
_cell.angle_gamma   90.00
#
_symmetry.space_group_name_H-M   'P 1'
#
loop_
_entity.id
_entity.type
_entity.pdbx_description
1 polymer ?
#
loop_
_entity_poly.entity_id
_entity_poly.type
_entity_poly.pdbx_seq_one_letter_code
_entity_poly.pdbx_strand_id
1 'polypeptide(L)'
;MVENLSKEQLINLHDAAIVTWPEGKKKPKTKHLSDLKGAGALSGAFWGLLFGLIFFIPIFGMVVGAAMGALMGSMSHVGINEDFIKSVRSKVTEGTSALFLMTSDAIEDRVADAMKQFKFEIIATNLSKEEEKKLHETFAEEEAAPAR
;
A
#
# COMPACT_ATOMS: atom_id res chain seq x y z
N MET A 1 6.25 11.27 11.70
CA MET A 1 6.48 11.38 10.24
C MET A 1 5.14 11.35 9.50
N VAL A 2 4.38 10.25 9.58
CA VAL A 2 3.04 10.16 8.97
C VAL A 2 2.04 11.11 9.61
N GLU A 3 2.10 11.30 10.93
CA GLU A 3 1.24 12.26 11.65
C GLU A 3 1.44 13.73 11.28
N ASN A 4 2.59 14.11 10.70
CA ASN A 4 2.83 15.50 10.27
C ASN A 4 2.32 15.75 8.84
N LEU A 5 2.24 14.73 7.98
CA LEU A 5 1.67 14.87 6.64
C LEU A 5 0.14 15.03 6.69
N SER A 6 -0.52 14.38 7.66
CA SER A 6 -1.96 14.56 7.90
C SER A 6 -2.32 15.94 8.48
N LYS A 7 -1.41 16.60 9.20
CA LYS A 7 -1.66 17.90 9.86
C LYS A 7 -1.74 19.09 8.92
N GLU A 8 -1.24 18.97 7.69
CA GLU A 8 -1.22 20.09 6.74
C GLU A 8 -2.48 20.17 5.85
N GLN A 9 -3.48 19.28 6.03
CA GLN A 9 -4.70 19.22 5.18
C GLN A 9 -4.44 19.12 3.66
N LEU A 10 -3.24 18.71 3.25
CA LEU A 10 -2.85 18.70 1.83
C LEU A 10 -3.27 17.42 1.08
N ILE A 11 -3.51 16.33 1.82
CA ILE A 11 -3.93 15.02 1.31
C ILE A 11 -4.95 14.39 2.28
N ASN A 12 -6.00 13.77 1.75
CA ASN A 12 -6.94 12.97 2.56
C ASN A 12 -6.32 11.60 2.77
N LEU A 13 -5.61 11.39 3.88
CA LEU A 13 -4.98 10.12 4.22
C LEU A 13 -6.02 9.15 4.78
N HIS A 14 -6.22 8.02 4.11
CA HIS A 14 -7.13 6.96 4.52
C HIS A 14 -6.42 5.87 5.31
N ASP A 15 -5.27 5.43 4.81
CA ASP A 15 -4.49 4.38 5.44
C ASP A 15 -3.01 4.50 5.08
N ALA A 16 -2.14 3.91 5.90
CA ALA A 16 -0.70 3.91 5.69
C ALA A 16 -0.01 2.67 6.24
N ALA A 17 1.00 2.19 5.52
CA ALA A 17 1.85 1.12 5.97
C ALA A 17 3.32 1.42 5.65
N ILE A 18 4.22 0.93 6.50
CA ILE A 18 5.66 1.06 6.31
C ILE A 18 6.24 -0.32 6.07
N VAL A 19 7.11 -0.41 5.08
CA VAL A 19 7.97 -1.56 4.83
C VAL A 19 9.41 -1.15 5.05
N THR A 20 10.13 -1.88 5.88
CA THR A 20 11.55 -1.68 6.13
C THR A 20 12.28 -2.98 5.83
N TRP A 21 13.32 -2.93 5.01
CA TRP A 21 14.15 -4.09 4.72
C TRP A 21 15.58 -3.87 5.23
N PRO A 22 15.88 -4.25 6.48
CA PRO A 22 17.22 -4.08 7.03
C PRO A 22 18.23 -4.93 6.25
N GLU A 23 19.45 -4.41 6.13
CA GLU A 23 20.56 -5.11 5.48
C GLU A 23 20.84 -6.47 6.15
N GLY A 24 21.07 -7.51 5.34
CA GLY A 24 21.34 -8.87 5.84
C GLY A 24 20.11 -9.60 6.38
N LYS A 25 18.90 -9.09 6.14
CA LYS A 25 17.64 -9.79 6.46
C LYS A 25 17.05 -10.42 5.21
N LYS A 26 16.67 -11.69 5.32
CA LYS A 26 16.06 -12.47 4.22
C LYS A 26 14.69 -11.95 3.74
N LYS A 27 14.01 -11.12 4.54
CA LYS A 27 12.67 -10.61 4.24
C LYS A 27 12.45 -9.23 4.86
N PRO A 28 11.61 -8.38 4.24
CA PRO A 28 11.25 -7.11 4.82
C PRO A 28 10.36 -7.28 6.06
N LYS A 29 10.33 -6.24 6.89
CA LYS A 29 9.37 -6.08 7.98
C LYS A 29 8.30 -5.09 7.54
N THR A 30 7.05 -5.42 7.80
CA THR A 30 5.91 -4.56 7.50
C THR A 30 5.29 -4.09 8.81
N LYS A 31 4.87 -2.83 8.85
CA LYS A 31 4.15 -2.24 9.98
C LYS A 31 3.00 -1.42 9.42
N HIS A 32 1.79 -1.89 9.66
CA HIS A 32 0.58 -1.11 9.40
C HIS A 32 0.49 0.03 10.44
N LEU A 33 0.14 1.23 10.01
CA LEU A 33 -0.04 2.39 10.87
C LEU A 33 -1.52 2.52 11.22
N SER A 34 -1.99 1.58 12.04
CA SER A 34 -3.39 1.36 12.42
C SER A 34 -3.98 2.39 13.41
N ASP A 35 -3.28 3.49 13.70
CA ASP A 35 -3.85 4.60 14.48
C ASP A 35 -4.85 5.45 13.66
N LEU A 36 -4.99 5.19 12.36
CA LEU A 36 -6.01 5.77 11.50
C LEU A 36 -7.36 5.04 11.71
N LYS A 37 -7.97 5.19 12.89
CA LYS A 37 -9.28 4.61 13.24
C LYS A 37 -10.43 5.41 12.62
N GLY A 38 -10.49 5.45 11.30
CA GLY A 38 -11.55 6.12 10.54
C GLY A 38 -12.34 5.14 9.67
N ALA A 39 -13.58 5.52 9.30
CA ALA A 39 -14.34 4.85 8.24
C ALA A 39 -13.54 4.98 6.92
N GLY A 40 -12.73 3.97 6.60
CA GLY A 40 -11.74 4.03 5.53
C GLY A 40 -10.45 3.26 5.81
N ALA A 41 -10.20 2.77 7.02
CA ALA A 41 -9.04 1.91 7.27
C ALA A 41 -9.16 0.58 6.51
N LEU A 42 -8.09 0.15 5.84
CA LEU A 42 -8.01 -1.20 5.29
C LEU A 42 -7.55 -2.15 6.39
N SER A 43 -8.08 -3.36 6.39
CA SER A 43 -7.66 -4.40 7.32
C SER A 43 -6.20 -4.80 7.10
N GLY A 44 -5.57 -5.31 8.15
CA GLY A 44 -4.25 -5.95 8.03
C GLY A 44 -4.21 -7.09 7.01
N ALA A 45 -5.37 -7.67 6.65
CA ALA A 45 -5.48 -8.69 5.61
C ALA A 45 -5.18 -8.12 4.21
N PHE A 46 -5.63 -6.90 3.90
CA PHE A 46 -5.27 -6.23 2.64
C PHE A 46 -3.76 -6.05 2.53
N TRP A 47 -3.14 -5.43 3.54
CA TRP A 47 -1.71 -5.18 3.55
C TRP A 47 -0.91 -6.49 3.55
N GLY A 48 -1.39 -7.51 4.26
CA GLY A 48 -0.81 -8.85 4.24
C GLY A 48 -0.83 -9.48 2.85
N LEU A 49 -1.95 -9.37 2.12
CA LEU A 49 -2.07 -9.86 0.74
C LEU A 49 -1.17 -9.07 -0.21
N LEU A 50 -1.24 -7.73 -0.19
CA LEU A 50 -0.44 -6.86 -1.05
C LEU A 50 1.06 -7.12 -0.88
N PHE A 51 1.55 -7.13 0.36
CA PHE A 51 2.96 -7.37 0.64
C PHE A 51 3.36 -8.84 0.39
N GLY A 52 2.43 -9.78 0.54
CA GLY A 52 2.58 -11.16 0.08
C GLY A 52 2.89 -11.22 -1.41
N LEU A 53 2.09 -10.54 -2.23
CA LEU A 53 2.27 -10.47 -3.68
C LEU A 53 3.57 -9.78 -4.08
N ILE A 54 3.92 -8.67 -3.45
CA ILE A 54 5.13 -7.90 -3.78
C ILE A 54 6.41 -8.66 -3.42
N PHE A 55 6.49 -9.23 -2.21
CA PHE A 55 7.76 -9.70 -1.64
C PHE A 55 7.93 -11.22 -1.64
N PHE A 56 6.85 -12.00 -1.67
CA PHE A 56 6.94 -13.46 -1.52
C PHE A 56 6.74 -14.22 -2.83
N ILE A 57 6.19 -13.59 -3.86
CA ILE A 57 5.89 -14.24 -5.14
C ILE A 57 6.93 -13.86 -6.19
N PRO A 58 7.74 -14.79 -6.73
CA PRO A 58 8.70 -14.49 -7.80
C PRO A 58 8.00 -14.14 -9.13
N ILE A 59 7.81 -12.86 -9.43
CA ILE A 59 7.14 -12.40 -10.67
C ILE A 59 8.05 -12.45 -11.91
N PHE A 60 9.36 -12.67 -11.75
CA PHE A 60 10.30 -12.74 -12.87
C PHE A 60 10.33 -14.15 -13.47
N GLY A 61 9.90 -14.29 -14.72
CA GLY A 61 10.07 -15.52 -15.52
C GLY A 61 9.13 -16.68 -15.17
N MET A 62 8.07 -16.44 -14.41
CA MET A 62 7.14 -17.50 -13.97
C MET A 62 5.94 -17.64 -14.90
N VAL A 63 5.54 -18.88 -15.22
CA VAL A 63 4.21 -19.18 -15.73
C VAL A 63 3.22 -18.92 -14.60
N VAL A 64 2.42 -17.87 -14.72
CA VAL A 64 1.39 -17.52 -13.75
C VAL A 64 0.31 -18.61 -13.80
N GLY A 65 0.28 -19.49 -12.79
CA GLY A 65 -0.80 -20.47 -12.63
C GLY A 65 -2.13 -19.79 -12.32
N ALA A 66 -3.25 -20.48 -12.57
CA ALA A 66 -4.60 -19.91 -12.44
C ALA A 66 -4.88 -19.23 -11.09
N ALA A 67 -4.38 -19.80 -9.98
CA ALA A 67 -4.50 -19.19 -8.66
C ALA A 67 -3.77 -17.84 -8.55
N MET A 68 -2.55 -17.75 -9.09
CA MET A 68 -1.77 -16.50 -9.10
C MET A 68 -2.41 -15.46 -10.03
N GLY A 69 -2.91 -15.91 -11.18
CA GLY A 69 -3.62 -15.05 -12.14
C GLY A 69 -4.90 -14.48 -11.53
N ALA A 70 -5.62 -15.27 -10.73
CA ALA A 70 -6.80 -14.81 -10.01
C ALA A 70 -6.45 -13.76 -8.94
N LEU A 71 -5.36 -13.94 -8.19
CA LEU A 71 -4.93 -12.97 -7.17
C LEU A 71 -4.43 -11.66 -7.80
N MET A 72 -3.61 -11.73 -8.84
CA MET A 72 -3.15 -10.54 -9.58
C MET A 72 -4.32 -9.84 -10.28
N GLY A 73 -5.26 -10.61 -10.82
CA GLY A 73 -6.50 -10.08 -11.40
C GLY A 73 -7.39 -9.38 -10.38
N SER A 74 -7.53 -9.93 -9.16
CA SER A 74 -8.30 -9.28 -8.10
C SER A 74 -7.66 -7.98 -7.63
N MET A 75 -6.33 -7.92 -7.55
CA MET A 75 -5.61 -6.67 -7.23
C MET A 75 -5.73 -5.63 -8.34
N SER A 76 -5.61 -6.06 -9.59
CA SER A 76 -5.76 -5.16 -10.74
C SER A 76 -7.15 -4.55 -10.81
N HIS A 77 -8.17 -5.30 -10.39
CA HIS A 77 -9.55 -4.84 -10.36
C HIS A 77 -9.86 -3.87 -9.20
N VAL A 78 -8.96 -3.73 -8.24
CA VAL A 78 -8.98 -2.66 -7.22
C VAL A 78 -7.93 -1.58 -7.51
N GLY A 79 -7.51 -1.45 -8.77
CA GLY A 79 -6.57 -0.44 -9.25
C GLY A 79 -5.10 -0.66 -8.88
N ILE A 80 -4.74 -1.83 -8.34
CA ILE A 80 -3.35 -2.20 -8.04
C ILE A 80 -2.85 -3.12 -9.15
N ASN A 81 -2.23 -2.51 -10.16
CA ASN A 81 -1.76 -3.23 -11.34
C ASN A 81 -0.39 -3.91 -11.12
N GLU A 82 -0.03 -4.79 -12.05
CA GLU A 82 1.24 -5.52 -12.00
C GLU A 82 2.47 -4.61 -12.06
N ASP A 83 2.39 -3.49 -12.79
CA ASP A 83 3.52 -2.58 -12.97
C ASP A 83 3.87 -1.84 -11.68
N PHE A 84 2.87 -1.46 -10.89
CA PHE A 84 3.04 -0.96 -9.54
C PHE A 84 3.75 -2.00 -8.66
N ILE A 85 3.25 -3.24 -8.65
CA ILE A 85 3.83 -4.35 -7.86
C ILE A 85 5.29 -4.61 -8.26
N LYS A 86 5.57 -4.67 -9.57
CA LYS A 86 6.93 -4.87 -10.12
C LYS A 86 7.85 -3.71 -9.75
N SER A 87 7.37 -2.47 -9.88
CA SER A 87 8.15 -1.26 -9.57
C SER A 87 8.53 -1.22 -8.10
N VAL A 88 7.55 -1.39 -7.20
CA VAL A 88 7.80 -1.44 -5.75
C VAL A 88 8.79 -2.53 -5.41
N ARG A 89 8.62 -3.75 -5.94
CA ARG A 89 9.54 -4.85 -5.68
C ARG A 89 10.97 -4.53 -6.11
N SER A 90 11.14 -3.90 -7.27
CA SER A 90 12.47 -3.57 -7.80
C SER A 90 13.22 -2.53 -6.96
N LYS A 91 12.48 -1.69 -6.23
CA LYS A 91 13.02 -0.57 -5.44
C LYS A 91 13.14 -0.92 -3.95
N VAL A 92 12.22 -1.73 -3.43
CA VAL A 92 12.21 -2.13 -2.03
C VAL A 92 13.03 -3.41 -1.86
N THR A 93 14.34 -3.22 -1.72
CA THR A 93 15.34 -4.27 -1.51
C THR A 93 16.04 -4.13 -0.16
N GLU A 94 16.94 -5.05 0.19
CA GLU A 94 17.79 -4.92 1.38
C GLU A 94 18.46 -3.54 1.45
N GLY A 95 18.48 -2.93 2.63
CA GLY A 95 18.99 -1.58 2.89
C GLY A 95 17.99 -0.45 2.62
N THR A 96 16.77 -0.75 2.16
CA THR A 96 15.76 0.27 1.81
C THR A 96 14.57 0.28 2.75
N SER A 97 13.72 1.29 2.59
CA SER A 97 12.40 1.38 3.23
C SER A 97 11.42 2.06 2.29
N ALA A 98 10.15 1.71 2.40
CA ALA A 98 9.06 2.32 1.67
C ALA A 98 7.91 2.67 2.60
N LEU A 99 7.32 3.83 2.37
CA LEU A 99 6.09 4.28 2.99
C LEU A 99 4.99 4.17 1.94
N PHE A 100 3.98 3.37 2.24
CA PHE A 100 2.78 3.22 1.43
C PHE A 100 1.69 4.09 2.04
N LEU A 101 1.07 4.91 1.22
CA LEU A 101 0.00 5.82 1.60
C LEU A 101 -1.19 5.54 0.68
N MET A 102 -2.37 5.44 1.27
CA MET A 102 -3.62 5.47 0.53
C MET A 102 -4.31 6.79 0.80
N THR A 103 -4.57 7.54 -0.27
CA THR A 103 -5.08 8.90 -0.18
C THR A 103 -6.11 9.18 -1.27
N SER A 104 -7.16 9.93 -0.96
CA SER A 104 -7.97 10.58 -2.01
C SER A 104 -7.49 12.01 -2.27
N ASP A 105 -7.73 12.47 -3.50
CA ASP A 105 -7.48 13.85 -3.93
C ASP A 105 -6.02 14.32 -3.77
N ALA A 106 -5.09 13.38 -3.58
CA ALA A 106 -3.69 13.70 -3.46
C ALA A 106 -3.12 14.09 -4.83
N ILE A 107 -2.47 15.24 -4.87
CA ILE A 107 -1.72 15.71 -6.03
C ILE A 107 -0.28 15.28 -5.82
N GLU A 108 0.28 14.46 -6.71
CA GLU A 108 1.66 13.94 -6.63
C GLU A 108 2.67 15.06 -6.34
N ASP A 109 2.51 16.22 -6.98
CA ASP A 109 3.34 17.41 -6.78
C ASP A 109 3.35 17.88 -5.32
N ARG A 110 2.22 17.77 -4.61
CA ARG A 110 2.13 18.19 -3.19
C ARG A 110 2.84 17.20 -2.27
N VAL A 111 2.74 15.91 -2.56
CA VAL A 111 3.47 14.88 -1.81
C VAL A 111 4.97 15.05 -2.05
N ALA A 112 5.36 15.31 -3.30
CA ALA A 112 6.74 15.59 -3.65
C ALA A 112 7.25 16.83 -2.88
N ASP A 113 6.46 17.90 -2.85
CA ASP A 113 6.77 19.14 -2.15
C ASP A 113 6.97 18.94 -0.63
N ALA A 114 6.09 18.20 0.03
CA ALA A 114 6.19 17.91 1.46
C ALA A 114 7.43 17.06 1.80
N MET A 115 7.88 16.25 0.84
CA MET A 115 8.96 15.29 1.03
C MET A 115 10.31 15.80 0.48
N LYS A 116 10.38 16.98 -0.16
CA LYS A 116 11.58 17.58 -0.81
C LYS A 116 12.88 17.49 -0.01
N GLN A 117 12.81 17.50 1.32
CA GLN A 117 13.95 17.43 2.22
C GLN A 117 14.56 16.01 2.34
N PHE A 118 13.87 14.98 1.85
CA PHE A 118 14.33 13.59 1.84
C PHE A 118 14.74 13.17 0.43
N LYS A 119 15.62 12.18 0.32
CA LYS A 119 15.84 11.46 -0.94
C LYS A 119 14.81 10.34 -1.03
N PHE A 120 13.78 10.54 -1.85
CA PHE A 120 12.70 9.57 -2.05
C PHE A 120 12.36 9.46 -3.54
N GLU A 121 11.71 8.36 -3.89
CA GLU A 121 11.13 8.11 -5.21
C GLU A 121 9.64 7.85 -4.99
N ILE A 122 8.77 8.51 -5.76
CA ILE A 122 7.33 8.29 -5.72
C ILE A 122 6.99 7.17 -6.70
N ILE A 123 6.29 6.16 -6.21
CA ILE A 123 5.65 5.13 -7.04
C ILE A 123 4.15 5.24 -6.75
N ALA A 124 3.37 5.60 -7.75
CA ALA A 124 1.93 5.82 -7.61
C ALA A 124 1.13 4.90 -8.54
N THR A 125 -0.07 4.56 -8.12
CA THR A 125 -1.13 4.01 -8.96
C THR A 125 -2.40 4.77 -8.64
N ASN A 126 -3.19 5.10 -9.66
CA ASN A 126 -4.43 5.85 -9.50
C ASN A 126 -5.60 4.88 -9.48
N LEU A 127 -6.38 4.94 -8.41
CA LEU A 127 -7.63 4.21 -8.29
C LEU A 127 -8.77 5.14 -8.69
N SER A 128 -9.68 4.66 -9.53
CA SER A 128 -10.98 5.31 -9.69
C SER A 128 -11.80 5.20 -8.40
N LYS A 129 -12.82 6.07 -8.27
CA LYS A 129 -13.72 6.04 -7.10
C LYS A 129 -14.38 4.67 -6.88
N GLU A 130 -14.69 3.97 -7.97
CA GLU A 130 -15.30 2.63 -7.90
C GLU A 130 -14.29 1.57 -7.44
N GLU A 131 -13.03 1.66 -7.89
CA GLU A 131 -11.95 0.77 -7.46
C GLU A 131 -11.59 1.00 -5.99
N GLU A 132 -11.50 2.26 -5.56
CA GLU A 132 -11.30 2.64 -4.15
C GLU A 132 -12.44 2.10 -3.29
N LYS A 133 -13.69 2.36 -3.68
CA LYS A 133 -14.86 1.84 -2.97
C LYS A 133 -14.84 0.32 -2.87
N LYS A 134 -14.56 -0.38 -3.98
CA LYS A 134 -14.47 -1.84 -4.00
C LYS A 134 -13.35 -2.36 -3.12
N LEU A 135 -12.22 -1.66 -3.07
CA LEU A 135 -11.11 -1.99 -2.20
C LEU A 135 -11.56 -1.93 -0.73
N HIS A 136 -12.22 -0.85 -0.33
CA HIS A 136 -12.78 -0.73 1.03
C HIS A 136 -13.86 -1.78 1.29
N GLU A 137 -14.81 -2.02 0.40
CA GLU A 137 -15.84 -3.04 0.60
C GLU A 137 -15.27 -4.46 0.76
N THR A 138 -14.18 -4.76 0.04
CA THR A 138 -13.55 -6.08 0.09
C THR A 138 -12.70 -6.27 1.36
N PHE A 139 -12.11 -5.19 1.87
CA PHE A 139 -11.04 -5.28 2.88
C PHE A 139 -11.22 -4.38 4.11
N ALA A 140 -12.32 -3.64 4.25
CA ALA A 140 -12.60 -2.88 5.47
C ALA A 140 -12.63 -3.82 6.67
N GLU A 141 -12.08 -3.38 7.80
CA GLU A 141 -12.32 -4.08 9.06
C GLU A 141 -13.82 -4.02 9.36
N GLU A 142 -14.46 -5.18 9.43
CA GLU A 142 -15.82 -5.28 9.93
C GLU A 142 -15.81 -4.68 11.35
N GLU A 143 -16.56 -3.59 11.54
CA GLU A 143 -16.72 -2.94 12.83
C GLU A 143 -17.26 -4.00 13.81
N ALA A 144 -16.38 -4.57 14.64
CA ALA A 144 -16.79 -5.45 15.71
C ALA A 144 -17.71 -4.62 16.62
N ALA A 145 -19.01 -4.86 16.48
CA ALA A 145 -20.06 -4.20 17.23
C ALA A 145 -19.67 -4.11 18.70
N PRO A 146 -19.88 -2.97 19.39
CA PRO A 146 -19.59 -2.88 20.80
C PRO A 146 -20.44 -3.93 21.53
N ALA A 147 -19.77 -4.88 22.18
CA ALA A 147 -20.40 -5.78 23.12
C ALA A 147 -21.13 -4.90 24.17
N ARG A 148 -22.46 -5.05 24.23
CA ARG A 148 -23.30 -4.42 25.25
C ARG A 148 -22.96 -4.93 26.64
#